data_AF-A0A2G4DT56-F1
#
_entry.id   AF-A0A2G4DT56-F1
#
_cell.length_a   1.000
_cell.length_b   1.000
_cell.length_c   1.000
_cell.angle_alpha   90.00
_cell.angle_beta   90.00
_cell.angle_gamma   90.00
#
_symmetry.space_group_name_H-M   'P 1'
#
loop_
_entity.id
_entity.type
_entity.pdbx_description
1 polymer ?
#
loop_
_entity_poly.entity_id
_entity_poly.type
_entity_poly.pdbx_seq_one_letter_code
_entity_poly.pdbx_strand_id
1 'polypeptide(L)'
;MRGTNDQPDLKALILTLVGSGISHSLLRGQIDDQVPYVSCQELDAALVKLQLSGELHQLHHKTGCVWAVGPSEEELFEKFSPEVIEQILNPGEFVEIDVDQFLAELDDMIARARKK
;
A
#
# COMPACT_ATOMS: atom_id res chain seq x y z
N MET A 1 -21.21 31.61 -12.19
CA MET A 1 -20.93 30.42 -13.03
C MET A 1 -20.22 29.42 -12.14
N ARG A 2 -20.82 28.22 -11.96
CA ARG A 2 -20.32 27.13 -11.10
C ARG A 2 -19.13 26.45 -11.78
N GLY A 3 -17.97 26.43 -11.13
CA GLY A 3 -16.84 25.60 -11.52
C GLY A 3 -17.04 24.18 -11.00
N THR A 4 -17.02 23.21 -11.89
CA THR A 4 -17.14 21.76 -11.62
C THR A 4 -15.75 21.11 -11.48
N ASN A 5 -14.74 21.84 -10.98
CA ASN A 5 -13.33 21.41 -11.00
C ASN A 5 -12.78 20.88 -9.67
N ASP A 6 -13.49 21.02 -8.55
CA ASP A 6 -12.92 20.69 -7.22
C ASP A 6 -13.11 19.21 -6.80
N GLN A 7 -14.06 18.52 -7.42
CA GLN A 7 -14.44 17.15 -7.05
C GLN A 7 -13.49 16.04 -7.54
N PRO A 8 -12.89 16.09 -8.74
CA PRO A 8 -11.88 15.10 -9.13
C PRO A 8 -10.59 15.22 -8.32
N ASP A 9 -10.32 16.38 -7.73
CA ASP A 9 -9.10 16.64 -6.96
C ASP A 9 -9.11 15.92 -5.60
N LEU A 10 -10.24 15.99 -4.88
CA LEU A 10 -10.40 15.30 -3.60
C LEU A 10 -10.33 13.77 -3.75
N LYS A 11 -10.93 13.21 -4.80
CA LYS A 11 -10.84 11.77 -5.08
C LYS A 11 -9.40 11.35 -5.32
N ALA A 12 -8.69 12.04 -6.21
CA ALA A 12 -7.31 11.72 -6.54
C ALA A 12 -6.43 11.80 -5.29
N LEU A 13 -6.62 12.85 -4.48
CA LEU A 13 -5.91 13.04 -3.23
C LEU A 13 -6.15 11.89 -2.23
N ILE A 14 -7.40 11.49 -2.01
CA ILE A 14 -7.72 10.36 -1.12
C ILE A 14 -7.00 9.09 -1.59
N LEU A 15 -7.08 8.78 -2.89
CA LEU A 15 -6.44 7.58 -3.43
C LEU A 15 -4.92 7.64 -3.33
N THR A 16 -4.31 8.81 -3.56
CA THR A 16 -2.85 8.99 -3.41
C THR A 16 -2.41 8.85 -1.96
N LEU A 17 -3.11 9.50 -1.02
CA LEU A 17 -2.77 9.43 0.40
C LEU A 17 -2.94 8.02 0.95
N VAL A 18 -4.03 7.34 0.63
CA VAL A 18 -4.24 5.95 1.05
C VAL A 18 -3.25 5.02 0.36
N GLY A 19 -2.98 5.19 -0.94
CA GLY A 19 -1.98 4.41 -1.69
C GLY A 19 -0.55 4.58 -1.15
N SER A 20 -0.24 5.70 -0.50
CA SER A 20 1.03 5.94 0.18
C SER A 20 1.13 5.32 1.58
N GLY A 21 0.06 4.68 2.07
CA GLY A 21 0.04 3.97 3.36
C GLY A 21 -0.35 4.85 4.56
N ILE A 22 -1.03 5.99 4.34
CA ILE A 22 -1.48 6.84 5.44
C ILE A 22 -2.59 6.14 6.24
N SER A 23 -2.39 6.06 7.56
CA SER A 23 -3.38 5.49 8.48
C SER A 23 -4.68 6.30 8.50
N HIS A 24 -5.79 5.63 8.81
CA HIS A 24 -7.12 6.25 8.90
C HIS A 24 -7.14 7.49 9.81
N SER A 25 -6.44 7.45 10.95
CA SER A 25 -6.40 8.55 11.92
C SER A 25 -5.66 9.79 11.39
N LEU A 26 -4.70 9.62 10.48
CA LEU A 26 -3.91 10.70 9.90
C LEU A 26 -4.47 11.23 8.58
N LEU A 27 -5.27 10.43 7.86
CA LEU A 27 -5.83 10.79 6.55
C LEU A 27 -6.56 12.13 6.58
N ARG A 28 -7.39 12.36 7.61
CA ARG A 28 -8.15 13.59 7.75
C ARG A 28 -7.27 14.81 7.94
N GLY A 29 -6.24 14.72 8.79
CA GLY A 29 -5.32 15.84 9.02
C GLY A 29 -4.57 16.21 7.74
N GLN A 30 -4.14 15.21 6.98
CA GLN A 30 -3.43 15.42 5.72
C GLN A 30 -4.30 16.02 4.61
N ILE A 31 -5.59 15.69 4.60
CA ILE A 31 -6.55 16.30 3.67
C ILE A 31 -6.87 17.73 4.09
N ASP A 32 -7.00 18.01 5.38
CA ASP A 32 -7.22 19.37 5.90
C ASP A 32 -6.03 20.29 5.62
N ASP A 33 -4.79 19.78 5.73
CA ASP A 33 -3.56 20.52 5.41
C ASP A 33 -3.47 20.91 3.93
N GLN A 34 -3.93 20.03 3.02
CA GLN A 34 -3.84 20.26 1.57
C GLN A 34 -5.08 20.94 1.00
N VAL A 35 -6.24 20.68 1.59
CA VAL A 35 -7.56 21.06 1.08
C VAL A 35 -8.47 21.52 2.23
N PRO A 36 -8.14 22.62 2.93
CA PRO A 36 -8.80 23.05 4.18
C PRO A 36 -10.26 23.49 3.98
N TYR A 37 -10.71 23.62 2.72
CA TYR A 37 -12.08 23.96 2.38
C TYR A 37 -13.01 22.75 2.31
N VAL A 38 -12.49 21.53 2.35
CA VAL A 38 -13.31 20.30 2.34
C VAL A 38 -13.87 20.07 3.74
N SER A 39 -15.19 20.08 3.83
CA SER A 39 -15.86 19.75 5.10
C SER A 39 -15.73 18.27 5.42
N CYS A 40 -15.89 17.95 6.70
CA CYS A 40 -15.85 16.55 7.15
C CYS A 40 -16.93 15.70 6.49
N GLN A 41 -18.13 16.28 6.28
CA GLN A 41 -19.23 15.59 5.62
C GLN A 41 -18.92 15.29 4.14
N GLU A 42 -18.23 16.20 3.45
CA GLU A 42 -17.81 15.99 2.06
C GLU A 42 -16.74 14.91 1.96
N LEU A 43 -15.78 14.90 2.88
CA LEU A 43 -14.77 13.85 2.98
C LEU A 43 -15.42 12.48 3.26
N ASP A 44 -16.29 12.38 4.26
CA ASP A 44 -16.99 11.14 4.59
C ASP A 44 -17.85 10.65 3.42
N ALA A 45 -18.55 11.56 2.74
CA ALA A 45 -19.33 11.22 1.55
C ALA A 45 -18.43 10.76 0.38
N ALA A 46 -17.23 11.32 0.22
CA ALA A 46 -16.27 10.88 -0.78
C ALA A 46 -15.72 9.49 -0.47
N LEU A 47 -15.36 9.22 0.78
CA LEU A 47 -14.89 7.90 1.22
C LEU A 47 -15.96 6.83 1.00
N VAL A 48 -17.21 7.10 1.37
CA VAL A 48 -18.33 6.17 1.15
C VAL A 48 -18.56 5.93 -0.35
N LYS A 49 -18.49 6.97 -1.20
CA LYS A 49 -18.61 6.81 -2.65
C LYS A 49 -17.51 5.94 -3.23
N LEU A 50 -16.26 6.16 -2.81
CA LEU A 50 -15.12 5.38 -3.27
C LEU A 50 -15.23 3.91 -2.83
N GLN A 51 -15.71 3.69 -1.61
CA GLN A 51 -15.99 2.35 -1.10
C GLN A 51 -17.08 1.63 -1.90
N LEU A 52 -18.19 2.31 -2.19
CA LEU A 52 -19.28 1.75 -3.00
C LEU A 52 -18.86 1.47 -4.45
N SER A 53 -17.90 2.24 -4.97
CA SER A 53 -17.35 2.01 -6.32
C SER A 53 -16.29 0.90 -6.39
N GLY A 54 -15.84 0.37 -5.25
CA GLY A 54 -14.78 -0.64 -5.18
C GLY A 54 -13.37 -0.10 -5.42
N GLU A 55 -13.18 1.22 -5.44
CA GLU A 55 -11.84 1.83 -5.57
C GLU A 55 -11.10 1.92 -4.22
N LEU A 56 -11.85 1.79 -3.12
CA LEU A 56 -11.36 1.89 -1.76
C LEU A 56 -11.99 0.79 -0.89
N HIS A 57 -11.19 0.15 -0.05
CA HIS A 57 -11.67 -0.86 0.89
C HIS A 57 -11.31 -0.47 2.31
N GLN A 58 -12.24 -0.72 3.23
CA GLN A 58 -12.00 -0.59 4.65
C GLN A 58 -11.62 -1.96 5.21
N LEU A 59 -10.37 -2.10 5.65
CA LEU A 59 -9.84 -3.31 6.25
C LEU A 59 -9.87 -3.18 7.77
N HIS A 60 -10.44 -4.18 8.44
CA HIS A 60 -10.50 -4.24 9.89
C HIS A 60 -9.28 -5.01 10.42
N HIS A 61 -8.37 -4.30 11.09
CA HIS A 61 -7.25 -4.90 11.80
C HIS A 61 -7.51 -4.92 13.31
N LYS A 62 -6.81 -5.80 14.05
CA LYS A 62 -6.93 -5.91 15.53
C LYS A 62 -6.64 -4.59 16.25
N THR A 63 -5.89 -3.69 15.61
CA THR A 63 -5.47 -2.39 16.15
C THR A 63 -6.29 -1.21 15.60
N GLY A 64 -7.27 -1.44 14.72
CA GLY A 64 -8.12 -0.38 14.16
C GLY A 64 -8.55 -0.61 12.72
N CYS A 65 -9.14 0.42 12.12
CA CYS A 65 -9.54 0.44 10.71
C CYS A 65 -8.45 1.04 9.83
N VAL A 66 -8.20 0.43 8.67
CA VAL A 66 -7.27 0.93 7.66
C VAL A 66 -7.99 1.05 6.32
N TRP A 67 -7.69 2.10 5.57
CA TRP A 67 -8.13 2.24 4.19
C TRP A 67 -7.09 1.61 3.26
N ALA A 68 -7.54 0.91 2.22
CA ALA A 68 -6.68 0.34 1.19
C ALA A 68 -7.22 0.68 -0.20
N VAL A 69 -6.32 0.97 -1.13
CA VAL A 69 -6.62 1.12 -2.56
C VAL A 69 -6.27 -0.19 -3.25
N GLY A 70 -7.09 -0.61 -4.21
CA GLY A 70 -6.83 -1.79 -5.02
C GLY A 70 -7.94 -2.83 -4.91
N PRO A 71 -7.73 -4.04 -5.44
CA PRO A 71 -8.73 -5.11 -5.40
C PRO A 71 -9.07 -5.48 -3.95
N SER A 72 -10.26 -6.02 -3.71
CA SER A 72 -10.58 -6.62 -2.42
C SER A 72 -9.59 -7.74 -2.09
N GLU A 73 -9.43 -8.09 -0.81
CA GLU A 73 -8.58 -9.24 -0.42
C GLU A 73 -8.93 -10.50 -1.23
N GLU A 74 -10.22 -10.73 -1.47
CA GLU A 74 -10.73 -11.84 -2.28
C GLU A 74 -10.21 -11.78 -3.72
N GLU A 75 -10.18 -10.61 -4.37
CA GLU A 75 -9.67 -10.44 -5.74
C GLU A 75 -8.13 -10.43 -5.82
N LEU A 76 -7.43 -10.09 -4.75
CA LEU A 76 -5.96 -10.09 -4.69
C LEU A 76 -5.42 -11.52 -4.75
N PHE A 77 -6.03 -12.45 -4.01
CA PHE A 77 -5.58 -13.84 -3.98
C PHE A 77 -6.01 -14.65 -5.21
N GLU A 78 -7.10 -14.27 -5.89
CA GLU A 78 -7.52 -14.92 -7.14
C GLU A 78 -6.51 -14.75 -8.29
N LYS A 79 -5.59 -13.78 -8.20
CA LYS A 79 -4.64 -13.46 -9.27
C LYS A 79 -3.25 -14.04 -9.08
N PHE A 80 -2.95 -14.63 -7.92
CA PHE A 80 -1.66 -15.28 -7.73
C PHE A 80 -1.70 -16.71 -8.25
N SER A 81 -0.69 -17.10 -9.01
CA SER A 81 -0.56 -18.49 -9.39
C SER A 81 -0.34 -19.35 -8.13
N PRO A 82 -0.83 -20.60 -8.10
CA PRO A 82 -0.67 -21.47 -6.94
C PRO A 82 0.78 -21.57 -6.44
N GLU A 83 1.75 -21.52 -7.36
CA GLU A 83 3.19 -21.58 -7.05
C GLU A 83 3.67 -20.34 -6.26
N VAL A 84 3.12 -19.15 -6.56
CA VAL A 84 3.46 -17.93 -5.83
C VAL A 84 2.84 -17.95 -4.43
N ILE A 85 1.60 -18.45 -4.33
CA ILE A 85 0.92 -18.63 -3.02
C ILE A 85 1.72 -19.61 -2.15
N GLU A 86 2.19 -20.72 -2.72
CA GLU A 86 3.00 -21.71 -2.01
C GLU A 86 4.32 -21.12 -1.51
N GLN A 87 5.01 -20.30 -2.31
CA GLN A 87 6.25 -19.63 -1.87
C GLN A 87 6.02 -18.59 -0.76
N ILE A 88 4.89 -17.90 -0.77
CA ILE A 88 4.55 -16.92 0.29
C ILE A 88 4.21 -17.65 1.59
N LEU A 89 3.42 -18.72 1.51
CA LEU A 89 2.97 -19.48 2.68
C LEU A 89 4.05 -20.40 3.25
N ASN A 90 4.94 -20.90 2.39
CA ASN A 90 6.13 -21.67 2.73
C ASN A 90 7.37 -20.97 2.14
N PRO A 91 7.90 -19.93 2.80
CA PRO A 91 9.10 -19.21 2.35
C PRO A 91 10.40 -20.04 2.36
N GLY A 92 10.31 -21.35 2.56
CA GLY A 92 11.44 -22.25 2.79
C GLY A 92 11.90 -22.27 4.25
N GLU A 93 12.82 -23.19 4.56
CA GLU A 93 13.54 -23.12 5.84
C GLU A 93 14.44 -21.89 5.84
N PHE A 94 14.33 -21.09 6.90
CA PHE A 94 15.31 -20.06 7.17
C PHE A 94 16.65 -20.73 7.46
N VAL A 95 17.56 -20.70 6.49
CA VAL A 95 18.92 -21.20 6.68
C VAL A 95 19.70 -20.16 7.46
N GLU A 96 20.13 -20.52 8.65
CA GLU A 96 21.08 -19.72 9.42
C GLU A 96 22.41 -19.73 8.67
N ILE A 97 22.78 -18.57 8.12
CA ILE A 97 24.02 -18.37 7.39
C ILE A 97 25.06 -17.76 8.31
N ASP A 98 26.26 -18.33 8.31
CA ASP A 98 27.44 -17.69 8.87
C ASP A 98 27.78 -16.49 7.99
N VAL A 99 27.48 -15.29 8.52
CA VAL A 99 27.65 -14.02 7.82
C VAL A 99 29.12 -13.80 7.43
N ASP A 100 30.07 -14.25 8.25
CA ASP A 100 31.49 -14.05 7.99
C ASP A 100 31.96 -14.91 6.81
N GLN A 101 31.48 -16.16 6.73
CA GLN A 101 31.77 -17.03 5.58
C GLN A 101 31.14 -16.48 4.29
N PHE A 102 29.90 -15.99 4.34
CA PHE A 102 29.22 -15.45 3.18
C PHE A 102 29.91 -14.18 2.64
N LEU A 103 30.38 -13.30 3.54
CA LEU A 103 31.15 -12.12 3.16
C LEU A 103 32.49 -12.49 2.51
N ALA A 104 33.18 -13.51 3.02
CA ALA A 104 34.43 -13.98 2.42
C ALA A 104 34.21 -14.53 1.00
N GLU A 105 33.14 -15.30 0.77
CA GLU A 105 32.79 -15.82 -0.56
C GLU A 105 32.43 -14.71 -1.56
N LEU A 106 31.73 -13.66 -1.11
CA LEU A 106 31.42 -12.49 -1.93
C LEU A 106 32.67 -11.71 -2.31
N ASP A 107 33.60 -11.50 -1.37
CA ASP A 107 34.87 -10.83 -1.64
C ASP A 107 35.71 -11.61 -2.66
N ASP A 108 35.73 -12.94 -2.56
CA ASP A 108 36.40 -13.81 -3.54
C ASP A 108 35.74 -13.76 -4.92
N MET A 109 34.41 -13.66 -4.99
CA MET A 109 33.70 -13.44 -6.25
C MET A 109 34.03 -12.08 -6.88
N ILE A 110 34.02 -11.00 -6.08
CA ILE A 110 34.37 -9.65 -6.53
C ILE A 110 35.83 -9.58 -6.99
N ALA A 111 36.75 -10.21 -6.26
CA ALA A 111 38.16 -10.28 -6.62
C ALA A 111 38.37 -11.02 -7.94
N ARG A 112 37.64 -12.11 -8.18
CA ARG A 112 37.66 -12.83 -9.47
C ARG A 112 37.08 -11.99 -10.61
N ALA A 113 35.99 -11.25 -10.36
CA ALA A 113 35.39 -10.37 -11.36
C ALA A 113 36.29 -9.19 -11.75
N ARG A 114 37.06 -8.64 -10.80
CA ARG A 114 38.01 -7.54 -11.04
C ARG A 114 39.33 -7.98 -11.70
N LYS A 115 39.66 -9.28 -11.65
CA LYS A 115 40.84 -9.85 -12.31
C LYS A 115 40.60 -10.24 -13.78
N LYS A 116 39.39 -10.02 -14.28
CA LYS A 116 38.97 -10.28 -15.66
C LYS A 116 38.86 -8.96 -16.43
#